data_AF-A0A150GYS2-F1
#
_entry.id   AF-A0A150GYS2-F1
#
_cell.length_a   1.000
_cell.length_b   1.000
_cell.length_c   1.000
_cell.angle_alpha   90.00
_cell.angle_beta   90.00
_cell.angle_gamma   90.00
#
_symmetry.space_group_name_H-M   'P 1'
#
loop_
_entity.id
_entity.type
_entity.pdbx_description
1 polymer ?
#
loop_
_entity_poly.entity_id
_entity_poly.type
_entity_poly.pdbx_seq_one_letter_code
_entity_poly.pdbx_strand_id
1 'polypeptide(L)'
;MQLLADPCGAAAQQPAMPASFTPTPQAPHEHDSGFTFKATGHSDNGFVGIPVGNRRGRKPKPRVPDLQQQVDALMERFQHLSRENGFLRNKLKALERIMPQRDSSLGFLASVQGGASARQLMAAEAATLRPGAGSSPGLHDAGAGTAHAAPQLPQAAGPWPGSGQGPPVSAWSPDGAEPPGTPVVVALRPRPDGEERELSPAAVEELKRVTARDFAELYKRATHEMAVLAAGAEAMGPGSPQAARLERYTKRILTYFDRVCLLSPSAYAPLTCVAHVNLETWQHERPGDEFWIALAAGMQLSPQQMEEVESIALMYERSVTPMLQERAKLSTQLSSTMAADALQSALTNEGLTMRNAVDELTQRLERAVLRERQVYIDLEDFLCWRL
;
A
#
# COMPACT_ATOMS: atom_id res chain seq x y z
N MET A 1 11.40 18.70 38.26
CA MET A 1 12.53 17.79 37.97
C MET A 1 12.47 17.48 36.47
N GLN A 2 13.03 18.33 35.62
CA GLN A 2 14.40 18.25 35.08
C GLN A 2 14.66 16.95 34.32
N LEU A 3 14.46 17.02 32.99
CA LEU A 3 15.25 16.36 31.95
C LEU A 3 14.94 17.08 30.62
N LEU A 4 15.55 18.25 30.46
CA LEU A 4 15.76 18.94 29.19
C LEU A 4 17.25 19.24 29.20
N ALA A 5 18.00 18.57 28.33
CA ALA A 5 19.44 18.79 28.16
C ALA A 5 19.71 19.10 26.68
N ASP A 6 20.54 20.11 26.50
CA ASP A 6 20.88 20.87 25.30
C ASP A 6 21.49 20.07 24.14
N PRO A 7 21.44 20.62 22.90
CA PRO A 7 22.27 20.18 21.80
C PRO A 7 23.66 20.84 21.88
N CYS A 8 24.68 20.07 22.25
CA CYS A 8 26.08 20.50 22.19
C CYS A 8 26.67 20.22 20.81
N GLY A 9 27.23 21.26 20.19
CA GLY A 9 27.90 21.20 18.89
C GLY A 9 29.16 20.33 18.90
N ALA A 10 29.37 19.63 17.79
CA ALA A 10 30.62 19.00 17.44
C ALA A 10 31.12 19.60 16.12
N ALA A 11 32.25 20.29 16.19
CA ALA A 11 33.01 20.73 15.03
C ALA A 11 33.54 19.49 14.29
N ALA A 12 33.07 19.27 13.06
CA ALA A 12 33.57 18.22 12.20
C ALA A 12 34.89 18.65 11.56
N GLN A 13 35.98 17.99 11.96
CA GLN A 13 37.24 17.95 11.23
C GLN A 13 37.01 17.26 9.88
N GLN A 14 37.37 17.94 8.78
CA GLN A 14 37.37 17.38 7.44
C GLN A 14 38.42 16.25 7.32
N PRO A 15 38.04 15.04 6.90
CA PRO A 15 39.01 14.05 6.45
C PRO A 15 39.44 14.33 5.00
N ALA A 16 40.73 14.16 4.75
CA ALA A 16 41.37 14.33 3.45
C ALA A 16 40.82 13.37 2.38
N MET A 17 40.59 13.90 1.18
CA MET A 17 40.17 13.16 -0.02
C MET A 17 41.31 12.26 -0.53
N PRO A 18 41.10 10.95 -0.78
CA PRO A 18 42.00 10.17 -1.61
C PRO A 18 41.68 10.34 -3.11
N ALA A 19 42.71 10.04 -3.89
CA ALA A 19 42.92 10.40 -5.28
C ALA A 19 41.86 9.91 -6.29
N SER A 20 41.71 10.74 -7.32
CA SER A 20 41.01 10.55 -8.59
C SER A 20 41.19 9.16 -9.21
N PHE A 21 40.08 8.45 -9.44
CA PHE A 21 40.00 7.33 -10.37
C PHE A 21 39.51 7.85 -11.72
N THR A 22 40.33 7.71 -12.76
CA THR A 22 39.97 7.95 -14.15
C THR A 22 39.43 6.65 -14.77
N PRO A 23 38.15 6.58 -15.20
CA PRO A 23 37.67 5.45 -15.96
C PRO A 23 38.11 5.56 -17.43
N THR A 24 38.70 4.47 -17.92
CA THR A 24 39.10 4.27 -19.31
C THR A 24 37.85 4.07 -20.19
N PRO A 25 37.72 4.72 -21.36
CA PRO A 25 36.56 4.51 -22.23
C PRO A 25 36.64 3.16 -22.94
N GLN A 26 35.65 2.30 -22.70
CA GLN A 26 35.44 1.05 -23.42
C GLN A 26 34.57 1.31 -24.65
N ALA A 27 35.04 0.88 -25.82
CA ALA A 27 34.36 1.05 -27.12
C ALA A 27 33.07 0.20 -27.20
N PRO A 28 32.06 0.63 -27.98
CA PRO A 28 30.80 -0.09 -28.11
C PRO A 28 30.94 -1.34 -28.98
N HIS A 29 30.47 -2.48 -28.46
CA HIS A 29 30.26 -3.71 -29.22
C HIS A 29 28.97 -3.58 -30.04
N GLU A 30 29.10 -3.59 -31.36
CA GLU A 30 28.00 -3.76 -32.31
C GLU A 30 27.49 -5.21 -32.26
N HIS A 31 26.24 -5.39 -31.82
CA HIS A 31 25.52 -6.66 -31.97
C HIS A 31 24.66 -6.60 -33.24
N ASP A 32 25.19 -7.20 -34.30
CA ASP A 32 24.45 -7.51 -35.53
C ASP A 32 23.44 -8.63 -35.23
N SER A 33 22.15 -8.31 -35.26
CA SER A 33 21.05 -9.27 -35.15
C SER A 33 20.15 -9.19 -36.37
N GLY A 34 20.59 -9.87 -37.43
CA GLY A 34 19.80 -10.11 -38.64
C GLY A 34 18.55 -10.95 -38.32
N PHE A 35 17.41 -10.29 -38.12
CA PHE A 35 16.12 -10.94 -37.99
C PHE A 35 15.43 -10.97 -39.36
N THR A 36 15.42 -12.15 -40.01
CA THR A 36 14.71 -12.38 -41.27
C THR A 36 13.26 -12.81 -40.99
N PHE A 37 12.31 -11.93 -41.31
CA PHE A 37 10.88 -12.20 -41.14
C PHE A 37 10.35 -13.00 -42.34
N LYS A 38 10.02 -14.28 -42.12
CA LYS A 38 9.39 -15.16 -43.11
C LYS A 38 7.87 -15.10 -42.95
N ALA A 39 7.23 -14.19 -43.67
CA ALA A 39 5.76 -14.09 -43.70
C ALA A 39 5.17 -15.31 -44.43
N THR A 40 4.51 -16.20 -43.70
CA THR A 40 3.65 -17.25 -44.24
C THR A 40 2.22 -16.70 -44.28
N GLY A 41 1.71 -16.45 -45.48
CA GLY A 41 0.32 -16.06 -45.69
C GLY A 41 -0.59 -17.29 -45.69
N HIS A 42 -1.63 -17.25 -44.84
CA HIS A 42 -2.85 -18.01 -45.03
C HIS A 42 -3.96 -17.01 -45.36
N SER A 43 -4.48 -17.10 -46.58
CA SER A 43 -5.64 -16.35 -47.05
C SER A 43 -6.68 -17.36 -47.49
N ASP A 44 -7.77 -17.47 -46.73
CA ASP A 44 -8.97 -18.20 -47.11
C ASP A 44 -10.10 -17.17 -47.22
N ASN A 45 -10.58 -16.94 -48.44
CA ASN A 45 -12.01 -16.85 -48.78
C ASN A 45 -12.22 -16.29 -50.21
N GLY A 46 -12.69 -17.19 -51.08
CA GLY A 46 -13.85 -16.98 -51.96
C GLY A 46 -13.73 -15.97 -53.10
N PHE A 47 -13.26 -16.41 -54.27
CA PHE A 47 -13.59 -15.77 -55.54
C PHE A 47 -14.15 -16.78 -56.55
N VAL A 48 -15.34 -16.50 -57.05
CA VAL A 48 -16.09 -17.27 -58.05
C VAL A 48 -15.39 -17.14 -59.41
N GLY A 49 -15.25 -18.27 -60.11
CA GLY A 49 -14.41 -18.40 -61.30
C GLY A 49 -14.94 -17.75 -62.57
N ILE A 50 -13.99 -17.39 -63.45
CA ILE A 50 -14.15 -17.28 -64.90
C ILE A 50 -12.85 -17.82 -65.54
N PRO A 51 -12.90 -18.65 -66.61
CA PRO A 51 -11.73 -19.38 -67.08
C PRO A 51 -11.06 -18.75 -68.32
N VAL A 52 -9.78 -19.11 -68.46
CA VAL A 52 -8.89 -19.14 -69.64
C VAL A 52 -8.40 -17.82 -70.26
N GLY A 53 -7.08 -17.66 -70.18
CA GLY A 53 -6.30 -16.78 -71.05
C GLY A 53 -4.80 -16.92 -70.80
N ASN A 54 -4.16 -17.93 -71.41
CA ASN A 54 -2.70 -18.08 -71.43
C ASN A 54 -2.06 -16.90 -72.19
N ARG A 55 -1.76 -15.82 -71.47
CA ARG A 55 -0.79 -14.81 -71.90
C ARG A 55 0.24 -14.67 -70.79
N ARG A 56 1.50 -15.01 -71.10
CA ARG A 56 2.68 -14.68 -70.29
C ARG A 56 2.86 -13.16 -70.28
N GLY A 57 1.97 -12.46 -69.58
CA GLY A 57 2.03 -11.03 -69.31
C GLY A 57 2.92 -10.81 -68.10
N ARG A 58 3.96 -9.99 -68.27
CA ARG A 58 4.79 -9.48 -67.17
C ARG A 58 3.84 -8.92 -66.10
N LYS A 59 3.96 -9.40 -64.85
CA LYS A 59 3.20 -8.86 -63.72
C LYS A 59 3.36 -7.34 -63.71
N PRO A 60 2.27 -6.55 -63.75
CA PRO A 60 2.37 -5.10 -63.67
C PRO A 60 3.12 -4.75 -62.39
N LYS A 61 4.14 -3.89 -62.49
CA LYS A 61 4.84 -3.38 -61.31
C LYS A 61 3.80 -2.66 -60.44
N PRO A 62 3.70 -2.99 -59.14
CA PRO A 62 2.77 -2.33 -58.24
C PRO A 62 3.02 -0.82 -58.30
N ARG A 63 1.95 -0.03 -58.37
CA ARG A 63 2.08 1.42 -58.44
C ARG A 63 2.57 1.90 -57.07
N VAL A 64 3.45 2.89 -57.07
CA VAL A 64 3.97 3.53 -55.84
C VAL A 64 2.89 3.82 -54.78
N PRO A 65 1.68 4.34 -55.13
CA PRO A 65 0.60 4.52 -54.15
C PRO A 65 0.11 3.22 -53.50
N ASP A 66 0.08 2.10 -54.22
CA ASP A 66 -0.35 0.80 -53.67
C ASP A 66 0.65 0.27 -52.64
N LEU A 67 1.95 0.53 -52.88
CA LEU A 67 3.02 0.19 -51.92
C LEU A 67 2.97 1.08 -50.68
N GLN A 68 2.70 2.38 -50.85
CA GLN A 68 2.54 3.30 -49.72
C GLN A 68 1.37 2.86 -48.82
N GLN A 69 0.23 2.53 -49.43
CA GLN A 69 -0.95 2.05 -48.70
C GLN A 69 -0.66 0.74 -47.94
N GLN A 70 0.15 -0.16 -48.51
CA GLN A 70 0.58 -1.38 -47.81
C GLN A 70 1.50 -1.09 -46.63
N VAL A 71 2.43 -0.14 -46.77
CA VAL A 71 3.32 0.27 -45.67
C VAL A 71 2.52 0.89 -44.52
N ASP A 72 1.58 1.78 -44.84
CA ASP A 72 0.73 2.43 -43.83
C ASP A 72 -0.14 1.40 -43.10
N ALA A 73 -0.75 0.45 -43.82
CA ALA A 73 -1.52 -0.64 -43.24
C ALA A 73 -0.67 -1.58 -42.36
N LEU A 74 0.59 -1.84 -42.74
CA LEU A 74 1.52 -2.61 -41.91
C LEU A 74 1.94 -1.84 -40.66
N MET A 75 2.15 -0.52 -40.76
CA MET A 75 2.46 0.33 -39.61
C MET A 75 1.32 0.34 -38.59
N GLU A 76 0.07 0.49 -39.03
CA GLU A 76 -1.09 0.41 -38.14
C GLU A 76 -1.18 -0.95 -37.43
N ARG A 77 -0.99 -2.05 -38.16
CA ARG A 77 -0.95 -3.40 -37.57
C ARG A 77 0.17 -3.56 -36.56
N PHE A 78 1.36 -3.03 -36.85
CA PHE A 78 2.49 -3.09 -35.92
C PHE A 78 2.21 -2.27 -34.64
N GLN A 79 1.63 -1.08 -34.78
CA GLN A 79 1.24 -0.26 -33.63
C GLN A 79 0.14 -0.94 -32.79
N HIS A 80 -0.80 -1.64 -33.42
CA HIS A 80 -1.82 -2.43 -32.73
C HIS A 80 -1.18 -3.58 -31.94
N LEU A 81 -0.36 -4.39 -32.60
CA LEU A 81 0.33 -5.53 -31.98
C LEU A 81 1.28 -5.11 -30.86
N SER A 82 1.92 -3.94 -30.98
CA SER A 82 2.79 -3.39 -29.94
C SER A 82 2.00 -3.00 -28.69
N ARG A 83 0.83 -2.36 -28.86
CA ARG A 83 -0.10 -2.06 -27.77
C ARG A 83 -0.60 -3.34 -27.09
N GLU A 84 -1.00 -4.34 -27.86
CA GLU A 84 -1.42 -5.64 -27.32
C GLU A 84 -0.29 -6.37 -26.60
N ASN A 85 0.93 -6.35 -27.13
CA ASN A 85 2.09 -6.94 -26.45
C ASN A 85 2.37 -6.25 -25.11
N GLY A 86 2.28 -4.91 -25.06
CA GLY A 86 2.39 -4.16 -23.81
C GLY A 86 1.33 -4.56 -22.79
N PHE A 87 0.07 -4.66 -23.23
CA PHE A 87 -1.04 -5.13 -22.40
C PHE A 87 -0.82 -6.55 -21.87
N LEU A 88 -0.40 -7.49 -22.72
CA LEU A 88 -0.13 -8.87 -22.33
C LEU A 88 1.03 -8.99 -21.34
N ARG A 89 2.10 -8.21 -21.52
CA ARG A 89 3.22 -8.16 -20.57
C ARG A 89 2.79 -7.64 -19.21
N ASN A 90 1.95 -6.60 -19.17
CA ASN A 90 1.42 -6.07 -17.92
C ASN A 90 0.51 -7.11 -17.23
N LYS A 91 -0.34 -7.80 -18.00
CA LYS A 91 -1.19 -8.88 -17.49
C LYS A 91 -0.36 -10.05 -16.95
N LEU A 92 0.73 -10.42 -17.62
CA LEU A 92 1.66 -11.45 -17.15
C LEU A 92 2.28 -11.04 -15.80
N LYS A 93 2.80 -9.81 -15.69
CA LYS A 93 3.35 -9.28 -14.43
C LYS A 93 2.32 -9.26 -13.29
N ALA A 94 1.08 -8.90 -13.58
CA ALA A 94 0.00 -8.94 -12.60
C ALA A 94 -0.30 -10.38 -12.15
N LEU A 95 -0.36 -11.32 -13.09
CA LEU A 95 -0.54 -12.75 -12.77
C LEU A 95 0.63 -13.32 -11.95
N GLU A 96 1.87 -12.93 -12.25
CA GLU A 96 3.06 -13.32 -11.49
C GLU A 96 3.00 -12.82 -10.03
N ARG A 97 2.38 -11.65 -9.77
CA ARG A 97 2.14 -11.16 -8.40
C ARG A 97 0.99 -11.86 -7.70
N ILE A 98 -0.08 -12.20 -8.43
CA ILE A 98 -1.30 -12.81 -7.86
C ILE A 98 -1.13 -14.31 -7.62
N MET A 99 -0.33 -15.02 -8.44
CA MET A 99 -0.13 -16.46 -8.32
C MET A 99 0.36 -16.90 -6.92
N PRO A 100 1.42 -16.30 -6.33
CA PRO A 100 1.86 -16.63 -4.98
C PRO A 100 0.78 -16.44 -3.92
N GLN A 101 -0.07 -15.42 -4.08
CA GLN A 101 -1.19 -15.16 -3.16
C GLN A 101 -2.28 -16.23 -3.28
N ARG A 102 -2.58 -16.66 -4.52
CA ARG A 102 -3.53 -17.74 -4.78
C ARG A 102 -3.04 -19.07 -4.21
N ASP A 103 -1.77 -19.39 -4.40
CA ASP A 103 -1.20 -20.65 -3.91
C ASP A 103 -1.15 -20.67 -2.37
N SER A 104 -0.86 -19.52 -1.75
CA SER A 104 -0.97 -19.34 -0.30
C SER A 104 -2.41 -19.54 0.20
N SER A 105 -3.40 -19.00 -0.54
CA SER A 105 -4.82 -19.14 -0.22
C SER A 105 -5.33 -20.57 -0.38
N LEU A 106 -4.87 -21.30 -1.40
CA LEU A 106 -5.19 -22.71 -1.61
C LEU A 106 -4.54 -23.61 -0.55
N GLY A 107 -3.28 -23.34 -0.17
CA GLY A 107 -2.61 -24.02 0.94
C GLY A 107 -3.35 -23.82 2.27
N PHE A 108 -3.84 -22.61 2.52
CA PHE A 108 -4.69 -22.31 3.67
C PHE A 108 -5.98 -23.14 3.66
N LEU A 109 -6.75 -23.11 2.57
CA LEU A 109 -7.99 -23.88 2.46
C LEU A 109 -7.75 -25.39 2.64
N ALA A 110 -6.67 -25.92 2.07
CA ALA A 110 -6.28 -27.32 2.26
C ALA A 110 -5.97 -27.64 3.73
N SER A 111 -5.28 -26.75 4.45
CA SER A 111 -5.00 -26.92 5.89
C SER A 111 -6.26 -26.84 6.76
N VAL A 112 -7.22 -25.97 6.43
CA VAL A 112 -8.51 -25.87 7.12
C VAL A 112 -9.33 -27.13 6.89
N GLN A 113 -9.37 -27.64 5.66
CA GLN A 113 -10.08 -28.87 5.32
C GLN A 113 -9.43 -30.11 5.97
N GLY A 114 -8.09 -30.16 6.04
CA GLY A 114 -7.34 -31.18 6.75
C GLY A 114 -7.58 -31.16 8.26
N GLY A 115 -7.60 -29.97 8.88
CA GLY A 115 -7.89 -29.80 10.30
C GLY A 115 -9.35 -30.12 10.69
N ALA A 116 -10.30 -29.80 9.81
CA ALA A 116 -11.70 -30.18 9.99
C ALA A 116 -11.90 -31.71 9.91
N SER A 117 -11.20 -32.38 8.99
CA SER A 117 -11.23 -33.83 8.84
C SER A 117 -10.57 -34.54 10.03
N ALA A 118 -9.45 -34.00 10.54
CA ALA A 118 -8.79 -34.51 11.75
C ALA A 118 -9.64 -34.35 13.02
N ARG A 119 -10.38 -33.22 13.14
CA ARG A 119 -11.34 -33.02 14.24
C ARG A 119 -12.55 -33.96 14.15
N GLN A 120 -13.03 -34.27 12.95
CA GLN A 120 -14.11 -35.25 12.76
C GLN A 120 -13.68 -36.68 13.11
N LEU A 121 -12.44 -37.06 12.77
CA LEU A 121 -11.88 -38.37 13.15
C LEU A 121 -11.66 -38.48 14.67
N MET A 122 -11.14 -37.43 15.31
CA MET A 122 -10.98 -37.38 16.77
C MET A 122 -12.32 -37.38 17.52
N ALA A 123 -13.35 -36.71 16.98
CA ALA A 123 -14.69 -36.72 17.56
C ALA A 123 -15.40 -38.08 17.39
N ALA A 124 -15.13 -38.80 16.30
CA ALA A 124 -15.61 -40.17 16.09
C ALA A 124 -14.91 -41.16 17.04
N GLU A 125 -13.60 -41.01 17.27
CA GLU A 125 -12.84 -41.85 18.20
C GLU A 125 -13.23 -41.61 19.67
N ALA A 126 -13.49 -40.35 20.05
CA ALA A 126 -13.96 -39.97 21.38
C ALA A 126 -15.40 -40.46 21.68
N ALA A 127 -16.23 -40.70 20.66
CA ALA A 127 -17.57 -41.27 20.83
C ALA A 127 -17.55 -42.77 21.16
N THR A 128 -16.45 -43.47 20.85
CA THR A 128 -16.29 -44.92 21.07
C THR A 128 -15.76 -45.30 22.44
N LEU A 129 -15.24 -44.36 23.24
CA LEU A 129 -14.66 -44.61 24.56
C LEU A 129 -15.49 -43.95 25.66
N ARG A 130 -16.61 -44.58 26.01
CA ARG A 130 -17.33 -44.26 27.24
C ARG A 130 -17.72 -45.53 28.00
N PRO A 131 -17.04 -45.88 29.10
CA PRO A 131 -17.62 -46.68 30.17
C PRO A 131 -17.97 -45.80 31.38
N GLY A 132 -19.03 -46.21 32.07
CA GLY A 132 -19.60 -45.51 33.20
C GLY A 132 -18.84 -45.67 34.52
N ALA A 133 -19.15 -44.74 35.42
CA ALA A 133 -19.26 -44.82 36.88
C ALA A 133 -18.28 -45.70 37.67
N GLY A 134 -17.57 -45.07 38.62
CA GLY A 134 -17.22 -45.72 39.89
C GLY A 134 -15.90 -45.28 40.53
N SER A 135 -16.00 -44.48 41.59
CA SER A 135 -15.24 -44.52 42.86
C SER A 135 -13.69 -44.44 42.88
N SER A 136 -13.18 -43.43 43.60
CA SER A 136 -11.81 -43.31 44.16
C SER A 136 -11.54 -44.30 45.33
N PRO A 137 -10.38 -44.28 46.02
CA PRO A 137 -8.98 -43.91 45.68
C PRO A 137 -7.94 -45.00 46.09
N GLY A 138 -6.68 -44.89 45.68
CA GLY A 138 -5.59 -45.74 46.20
C GLY A 138 -4.17 -45.28 45.85
N LEU A 139 -3.33 -45.15 46.88
CA LEU A 139 -1.90 -44.81 46.91
C LEU A 139 -0.97 -45.96 46.49
N HIS A 140 0.34 -45.64 46.38
CA HIS A 140 1.56 -46.46 46.12
C HIS A 140 1.97 -46.57 44.64
N ASP A 141 3.23 -46.67 44.24
CA ASP A 141 4.58 -46.33 44.73
C ASP A 141 5.52 -46.71 43.54
N ALA A 142 6.70 -46.09 43.49
CA ALA A 142 7.96 -46.43 42.79
C ALA A 142 8.01 -47.40 41.58
N GLY A 143 8.77 -47.02 40.55
CA GLY A 143 9.34 -47.99 39.61
C GLY A 143 10.12 -47.41 38.43
N ALA A 144 11.45 -47.40 38.55
CA ALA A 144 12.43 -46.98 37.54
C ALA A 144 12.48 -47.89 36.29
N GLY A 145 12.96 -47.36 35.17
CA GLY A 145 13.29 -48.14 33.97
C GLY A 145 14.12 -47.35 32.96
N THR A 146 15.41 -47.62 32.95
CA THR A 146 16.47 -46.98 32.17
C THR A 146 16.72 -47.70 30.83
N ALA A 147 17.23 -46.94 29.85
CA ALA A 147 18.28 -47.28 28.87
C ALA A 147 17.99 -47.95 27.50
N HIS A 148 18.37 -47.18 26.46
CA HIS A 148 19.23 -47.48 25.29
C HIS A 148 18.89 -48.49 24.18
N ALA A 149 18.86 -47.98 22.94
CA ALA A 149 19.57 -48.40 21.70
C ALA A 149 18.74 -47.91 20.47
N ALA A 150 19.21 -47.44 19.31
CA ALA A 150 20.48 -47.16 18.65
C ALA A 150 20.14 -46.28 17.39
N PRO A 151 21.11 -45.83 16.55
CA PRO A 151 20.92 -44.69 15.64
C PRO A 151 20.39 -45.08 14.25
N GLN A 152 19.60 -44.19 13.62
CA GLN A 152 19.34 -44.18 12.18
C GLN A 152 19.37 -42.74 11.65
N LEU A 153 20.34 -42.47 10.76
CA LEU A 153 20.26 -41.47 9.69
C LEU A 153 19.73 -42.19 8.42
N PRO A 154 19.29 -41.52 7.32
CA PRO A 154 19.27 -40.08 7.00
C PRO A 154 17.94 -39.62 6.33
N GLN A 155 17.96 -38.39 5.76
CA GLN A 155 17.02 -37.79 4.78
C GLN A 155 15.86 -37.00 5.41
N ALA A 156 15.37 -35.88 4.87
CA ALA A 156 15.82 -34.86 3.92
C ALA A 156 14.77 -33.74 4.06
N ALA A 157 15.17 -32.48 3.81
CA ALA A 157 14.28 -31.32 3.59
C ALA A 157 13.18 -31.05 4.65
N GLY A 158 13.55 -30.32 5.71
CA GLY A 158 12.59 -29.63 6.58
C GLY A 158 12.40 -28.17 6.14
N PRO A 159 11.16 -27.68 5.92
CA PRO A 159 10.88 -26.29 5.64
C PRO A 159 11.01 -25.43 6.91
N TRP A 160 11.30 -24.15 6.68
CA TRP A 160 11.54 -23.11 7.69
C TRP A 160 10.48 -23.08 8.81
N PRO A 161 10.87 -23.00 10.10
CA PRO A 161 9.95 -22.68 11.18
C PRO A 161 9.82 -21.17 11.28
N GLY A 162 8.72 -20.60 10.78
CA GLY A 162 8.53 -19.15 10.85
C GLY A 162 7.25 -18.63 10.22
N SER A 163 6.17 -19.40 10.17
CA SER A 163 4.85 -18.89 9.80
C SER A 163 4.11 -18.40 11.04
N GLY A 164 4.45 -17.16 11.44
CA GLY A 164 3.59 -16.39 12.33
C GLY A 164 2.19 -16.32 11.74
N GLN A 165 1.19 -16.67 12.54
CA GLN A 165 -0.23 -16.55 12.20
C GLN A 165 -0.53 -15.08 11.90
N GLY A 166 -0.55 -14.72 10.61
CA GLY A 166 -1.17 -13.48 10.16
C GLY A 166 -2.70 -13.57 10.33
N PRO A 167 -3.38 -12.45 10.62
CA PRO A 167 -4.82 -12.45 10.82
C PRO A 167 -5.58 -12.84 9.52
N PRO A 168 -6.78 -13.40 9.63
CA PRO A 168 -7.55 -13.88 8.49
C PRO A 168 -7.98 -12.73 7.57
N VAL A 169 -7.67 -12.85 6.27
CA VAL A 169 -8.20 -11.97 5.23
C VAL A 169 -9.68 -12.31 5.04
N SER A 170 -10.56 -11.52 5.65
CA SER A 170 -12.01 -11.73 5.59
C SER A 170 -12.52 -11.52 4.16
N ALA A 171 -13.21 -12.53 3.62
CA ALA A 171 -14.06 -12.38 2.46
C ALA A 171 -15.07 -11.26 2.71
N TRP A 172 -15.18 -10.34 1.75
CA TRP A 172 -15.93 -9.10 1.88
C TRP A 172 -17.42 -9.44 1.89
N SER A 173 -17.96 -9.74 3.06
CA SER A 173 -19.38 -10.05 3.21
C SER A 173 -20.17 -8.77 3.00
N PRO A 174 -21.07 -8.72 2.00
CA PRO A 174 -21.84 -7.52 1.68
C PRO A 174 -22.75 -7.08 2.84
N ASP A 175 -23.16 -8.02 3.71
CA ASP A 175 -23.97 -7.79 4.91
C ASP A 175 -23.23 -8.10 6.22
N GLY A 176 -21.91 -8.15 6.19
CA GLY A 176 -21.10 -8.50 7.36
C GLY A 176 -21.27 -7.45 8.46
N ALA A 177 -22.13 -7.74 9.45
CA ALA A 177 -22.12 -7.05 10.72
C ALA A 177 -20.68 -7.04 11.24
N GLU A 178 -20.14 -5.85 11.46
CA GLU A 178 -18.79 -5.73 12.00
C GLU A 178 -18.72 -6.49 13.34
N PRO A 179 -17.61 -7.19 13.64
CA PRO A 179 -17.50 -7.97 14.85
C PRO A 179 -17.76 -7.08 16.07
N PRO A 180 -18.40 -7.63 17.13
CA PRO A 180 -18.68 -6.89 18.34
C PRO A 180 -17.37 -6.32 18.92
N GLY A 181 -17.39 -5.03 19.28
CA GLY A 181 -16.21 -4.31 19.76
C GLY A 181 -15.40 -3.59 18.68
N THR A 182 -15.86 -3.60 17.42
CA THR A 182 -15.24 -2.77 16.37
C THR A 182 -15.39 -1.28 16.72
N PRO A 183 -14.30 -0.48 16.65
CA PRO A 183 -14.38 0.95 16.91
C PRO A 183 -15.43 1.63 16.01
N VAL A 184 -16.18 2.58 16.57
CA VAL A 184 -17.27 3.26 15.85
C VAL A 184 -16.77 3.88 14.54
N VAL A 185 -15.57 4.46 14.55
CA VAL A 185 -14.93 5.06 13.36
C VAL A 185 -14.73 4.04 12.24
N VAL A 186 -14.47 2.77 12.58
CA VAL A 186 -14.30 1.68 11.62
C VAL A 186 -15.66 1.16 11.16
N ALA A 187 -16.63 1.07 12.06
CA ALA A 187 -17.97 0.59 11.74
C ALA A 187 -18.74 1.53 10.78
N LEU A 188 -18.48 2.84 10.89
CA LEU A 188 -19.12 3.88 10.08
C LEU A 188 -18.42 4.14 8.73
N ARG A 189 -17.27 3.51 8.47
CA ARG A 189 -16.50 3.78 7.26
C ARG A 189 -17.29 3.43 5.99
N PRO A 190 -17.12 4.19 4.89
CA PRO A 190 -17.68 3.83 3.60
C PRO A 190 -17.25 2.42 3.20
N ARG A 191 -18.17 1.67 2.60
CA ARG A 191 -17.85 0.38 1.99
C ARG A 191 -17.53 0.57 0.50
N PRO A 192 -16.65 -0.26 -0.08
CA PRO A 192 -16.35 -0.27 -1.50
C PRO A 192 -17.60 -0.29 -2.41
N ASP A 193 -18.62 -1.08 -2.05
CA ASP A 193 -19.87 -1.19 -2.81
C ASP A 193 -21.08 -0.54 -2.14
N GLY A 194 -20.92 -0.01 -0.93
CA GLY A 194 -22.06 0.56 -0.19
C GLY A 194 -22.51 1.89 -0.79
N GLU A 195 -23.61 2.43 -0.28
CA GLU A 195 -23.96 3.84 -0.51
C GLU A 195 -23.18 4.76 0.45
N GLU A 196 -23.10 6.05 0.13
CA GLU A 196 -22.59 7.03 1.08
C GLU A 196 -23.54 7.10 2.27
N ARG A 197 -23.04 6.82 3.47
CA ARG A 197 -23.84 6.92 4.69
C ARG A 197 -23.77 8.34 5.23
N GLU A 198 -24.94 8.93 5.47
CA GLU A 198 -25.04 10.15 6.25
C GLU A 198 -24.68 9.87 7.71
N LEU A 199 -23.88 10.76 8.31
CA LEU A 199 -23.49 10.64 9.71
C LEU A 199 -24.62 11.19 10.58
N SER A 200 -25.24 10.31 11.37
CA SER A 200 -26.21 10.75 12.37
C SER A 200 -25.58 11.67 13.42
N PRO A 201 -26.34 12.55 14.08
CA PRO A 201 -25.81 13.40 15.14
C PRO A 201 -25.13 12.61 16.27
N ALA A 202 -25.67 11.44 16.62
CA ALA A 202 -25.06 10.55 17.61
C ALA A 202 -23.70 10.01 17.14
N ALA A 203 -23.60 9.62 15.86
CA ALA A 203 -22.34 9.19 15.26
C ALA A 203 -21.29 10.31 15.26
N VAL A 204 -21.71 11.56 15.03
CA VAL A 204 -20.81 12.73 15.10
C VAL A 204 -20.23 12.89 16.50
N GLU A 205 -21.03 12.74 17.55
CA GLU A 205 -20.55 12.82 18.93
C GLU A 205 -19.57 11.69 19.28
N GLU A 206 -19.79 10.47 18.78
CA GLU A 206 -18.83 9.38 18.94
C GLU A 206 -17.54 9.63 18.16
N LEU A 207 -17.64 10.20 16.95
CA LEU A 207 -16.48 10.53 16.12
C LEU A 207 -15.58 11.60 16.73
N LYS A 208 -16.08 12.44 17.65
CA LYS A 208 -15.27 13.39 18.44
C LYS A 208 -14.41 12.74 19.52
N ARG A 209 -14.69 11.46 19.84
CA ARG A 209 -13.97 10.69 20.89
C ARG A 209 -12.98 9.68 20.30
N VAL A 210 -12.77 9.72 18.99
CA VAL A 210 -11.88 8.78 18.28
C VAL A 210 -10.47 8.95 18.79
N THR A 211 -9.84 7.84 19.15
CA THR A 211 -8.43 7.84 19.55
C THR A 211 -7.52 7.64 18.33
N ALA A 212 -6.24 7.95 18.48
CA ALA A 212 -5.23 7.67 17.45
C ALA A 212 -5.18 6.18 17.06
N ARG A 213 -5.43 5.28 18.03
CA ARG A 213 -5.48 3.83 17.78
C ARG A 213 -6.69 3.45 16.93
N ASP A 214 -7.86 4.00 17.24
CA ASP A 214 -9.08 3.74 16.46
C ASP A 214 -8.94 4.23 15.02
N PHE A 215 -8.34 5.42 14.85
CA PHE A 215 -8.08 5.97 13.53
C PHE A 215 -7.07 5.11 12.76
N ALA A 216 -5.96 4.67 13.37
CA ALA A 216 -5.00 3.86 12.62
C ALA A 216 -5.54 2.47 12.26
N GLU A 217 -6.47 1.90 13.03
CA GLU A 217 -7.24 0.72 12.61
C GLU A 217 -8.14 1.02 11.40
N LEU A 218 -8.82 2.18 11.38
CA LEU A 218 -9.56 2.65 10.21
C LEU A 218 -8.63 2.77 8.99
N TYR A 219 -7.49 3.45 9.15
CA TYR A 219 -6.52 3.68 8.08
C TYR A 219 -6.01 2.36 7.52
N LYS A 220 -5.58 1.43 8.38
CA LYS A 220 -5.15 0.09 7.99
C LYS A 220 -6.18 -0.63 7.13
N ARG A 221 -7.44 -0.65 7.56
CA ARG A 221 -8.53 -1.31 6.81
C ARG A 221 -8.82 -0.63 5.49
N ALA A 222 -8.86 0.69 5.47
CA ALA A 222 -9.04 1.48 4.25
C ALA A 222 -7.91 1.24 3.23
N THR A 223 -6.65 1.28 3.67
CA THR A 223 -5.49 1.01 2.82
C THR A 223 -5.54 -0.41 2.25
N HIS A 224 -5.89 -1.40 3.07
CA HIS A 224 -6.05 -2.77 2.59
C HIS A 224 -7.13 -2.90 1.52
N GLU A 225 -8.30 -2.28 1.74
CA GLU A 225 -9.39 -2.30 0.75
C GLU A 225 -9.03 -1.55 -0.53
N MET A 226 -8.39 -0.38 -0.43
CA MET A 226 -7.88 0.37 -1.57
C MET A 226 -6.89 -0.48 -2.37
N ALA A 227 -5.96 -1.19 -1.72
CA ALA A 227 -4.97 -2.03 -2.38
C ALA A 227 -5.63 -3.18 -3.18
N VAL A 228 -6.63 -3.85 -2.60
CA VAL A 228 -7.39 -4.91 -3.29
C VAL A 228 -8.13 -4.35 -4.51
N LEU A 229 -8.78 -3.19 -4.37
CA LEU A 229 -9.47 -2.53 -5.49
C LEU A 229 -8.50 -2.04 -6.56
N ALA A 230 -7.34 -1.52 -6.17
CA ALA A 230 -6.29 -1.07 -7.08
C ALA A 230 -5.76 -2.22 -7.93
N ALA A 231 -5.48 -3.38 -7.33
CA ALA A 231 -5.08 -4.58 -8.06
C ALA A 231 -6.14 -5.02 -9.08
N GLY A 232 -7.43 -4.96 -8.70
CA GLY A 232 -8.54 -5.26 -9.61
C GLY A 232 -8.68 -4.25 -10.76
N ALA A 233 -8.49 -2.96 -10.48
CA ALA A 233 -8.52 -1.91 -11.49
C ALA A 233 -7.33 -2.03 -12.47
N GLU A 234 -6.13 -2.30 -11.97
CA GLU A 234 -4.92 -2.51 -12.77
C GLU A 234 -5.09 -3.70 -13.73
N ALA A 235 -5.62 -4.82 -13.23
CA ALA A 235 -5.83 -6.03 -14.03
C ALA A 235 -6.84 -5.84 -15.17
N MET A 236 -7.85 -5.00 -14.98
CA MET A 236 -8.93 -4.76 -15.94
C MET A 236 -8.67 -3.54 -16.85
N GLY A 237 -7.75 -2.67 -16.47
CA GLY A 237 -7.38 -1.46 -17.21
C GLY A 237 -8.29 -0.25 -16.96
N PRO A 238 -7.91 0.91 -17.53
CA PRO A 238 -8.64 2.17 -17.36
C PRO A 238 -10.04 2.10 -18.01
N GLY A 239 -11.01 2.79 -17.41
CA GLY A 239 -12.40 2.79 -17.87
C GLY A 239 -13.20 1.53 -17.49
N SER A 240 -12.58 0.54 -16.86
CA SER A 240 -13.27 -0.66 -16.36
C SER A 240 -14.21 -0.33 -15.19
N PRO A 241 -15.25 -1.15 -14.96
CA PRO A 241 -16.10 -1.03 -13.76
C PRO A 241 -15.29 -1.06 -12.44
N GLN A 242 -14.17 -1.79 -12.42
CA GLN A 242 -13.27 -1.92 -11.29
C GLN A 242 -12.49 -0.63 -11.04
N ALA A 243 -12.02 0.04 -12.09
CA ALA A 243 -11.41 1.37 -11.98
C ALA A 243 -12.43 2.40 -11.44
N ALA A 244 -13.65 2.43 -11.99
CA ALA A 244 -14.72 3.31 -11.50
C ALA A 244 -15.15 2.99 -10.05
N ARG A 245 -15.04 1.73 -9.62
CA ARG A 245 -15.29 1.31 -8.24
C ARG A 245 -14.20 1.81 -7.30
N LEU A 246 -12.93 1.66 -7.67
CA LEU A 246 -11.80 2.21 -6.92
C LEU A 246 -11.94 3.73 -6.75
N GLU A 247 -12.18 4.46 -7.83
CA GLU A 247 -12.31 5.92 -7.79
C GLU A 247 -13.43 6.38 -6.84
N ARG A 248 -14.62 5.76 -6.93
CA ARG A 248 -15.73 6.04 -6.03
C ARG A 248 -15.42 5.70 -4.58
N TYR A 249 -14.71 4.60 -4.31
CA TYR A 249 -14.31 4.25 -2.96
C TYR A 249 -13.29 5.24 -2.41
N THR A 250 -12.22 5.53 -3.16
CA THR A 250 -11.17 6.50 -2.82
C THR A 250 -11.76 7.86 -2.47
N LYS A 251 -12.64 8.40 -3.30
CA LYS A 251 -13.30 9.68 -3.05
C LYS A 251 -14.06 9.68 -1.71
N ARG A 252 -14.81 8.62 -1.44
CA ARG A 252 -15.63 8.52 -0.21
C ARG A 252 -14.78 8.31 1.03
N ILE A 253 -13.78 7.43 0.98
CA ILE A 253 -12.94 7.14 2.15
C ILE A 253 -12.07 8.35 2.52
N LEU A 254 -11.58 9.12 1.54
CA LEU A 254 -10.87 10.38 1.79
C LEU A 254 -11.79 11.45 2.38
N THR A 255 -13.01 11.60 1.83
CA THR A 255 -14.02 12.52 2.40
C THR A 255 -14.36 12.12 3.85
N TYR A 256 -14.41 10.83 4.13
CA TYR A 256 -14.64 10.33 5.48
C TYR A 256 -13.45 10.61 6.41
N PHE A 257 -12.21 10.42 5.94
CA PHE A 257 -11.01 10.80 6.69
C PHE A 257 -11.03 12.28 7.04
N ASP A 258 -11.33 13.16 6.09
CA ASP A 258 -11.43 14.61 6.34
C ASP A 258 -12.41 14.92 7.47
N ARG A 259 -13.61 14.29 7.45
CA ARG A 259 -14.60 14.47 8.53
C ARG A 259 -14.09 13.99 9.88
N VAL A 260 -13.45 12.81 9.94
CA VAL A 260 -12.89 12.29 11.19
C VAL A 260 -11.75 13.17 11.70
N CYS A 261 -10.87 13.66 10.82
CA CYS A 261 -9.78 14.55 11.16
C CYS A 261 -10.27 15.90 11.69
N LEU A 262 -11.35 16.44 11.11
CA LEU A 262 -11.99 17.66 11.60
C LEU A 262 -12.65 17.48 12.98
N LEU A 263 -13.29 16.33 13.21
CA LEU A 263 -13.98 16.04 14.47
C LEU A 263 -13.03 15.60 15.60
N SER A 264 -11.92 14.95 15.26
CA SER A 264 -10.92 14.45 16.22
C SER A 264 -9.47 14.77 15.75
N PRO A 265 -9.04 16.05 15.82
CA PRO A 265 -7.70 16.43 15.37
C PRO A 265 -6.56 15.73 16.13
N SER A 266 -6.79 15.41 17.40
CA SER A 266 -5.84 14.69 18.26
C SER A 266 -5.60 13.24 17.82
N ALA A 267 -6.55 12.62 17.12
CA ALA A 267 -6.38 11.29 16.53
C ALA A 267 -5.48 11.33 15.28
N TYR A 268 -5.45 12.48 14.58
CA TYR A 268 -4.70 12.66 13.34
C TYR A 268 -3.25 13.13 13.56
N ALA A 269 -2.95 13.88 14.62
CA ALA A 269 -1.58 14.34 14.87
C ALA A 269 -0.54 13.19 14.96
N PRO A 270 -0.86 12.04 15.58
CA PRO A 270 0.01 10.86 15.52
C PRO A 270 0.03 10.20 14.13
N LEU A 271 -0.93 10.46 13.25
CA LEU A 271 -1.01 9.85 11.92
C LEU A 271 0.07 10.36 10.96
N THR A 272 0.47 11.62 11.07
CA THR A 272 1.72 12.09 10.44
C THR A 272 2.93 11.31 10.94
N CYS A 273 2.89 10.78 12.17
CA CYS A 273 3.87 9.81 12.64
C CYS A 273 3.54 8.37 12.18
N VAL A 274 2.28 8.04 11.85
CA VAL A 274 1.89 6.72 11.31
C VAL A 274 2.46 6.44 9.92
N ALA A 275 2.81 7.47 9.15
CA ALA A 275 3.71 7.31 7.99
C ALA A 275 5.04 6.62 8.37
N HIS A 276 5.38 6.61 9.66
CA HIS A 276 6.55 5.98 10.24
C HIS A 276 6.19 4.97 11.35
N VAL A 277 4.93 4.55 11.48
CA VAL A 277 4.53 3.48 12.41
C VAL A 277 4.08 2.28 11.59
N ASN A 278 4.68 1.14 11.88
CA ASN A 278 4.22 -0.12 11.33
C ASN A 278 2.82 -0.44 11.89
N LEU A 279 1.83 -0.50 11.01
CA LEU A 279 0.42 -0.72 11.36
C LEU A 279 0.11 -2.12 11.91
N GLU A 280 1.06 -3.04 11.88
CA GLU A 280 0.95 -4.36 12.49
C GLU A 280 1.55 -4.38 13.89
N THR A 281 2.75 -3.83 14.05
CA THR A 281 3.50 -3.88 15.31
C THR A 281 3.25 -2.67 16.21
N TRP A 282 2.66 -1.60 15.68
CA TRP A 282 2.55 -0.28 16.31
C TRP A 282 3.89 0.32 16.74
N GLN A 283 4.99 -0.21 16.20
CA GLN A 283 6.31 0.34 16.45
C GLN A 283 6.63 1.42 15.43
N HIS A 284 7.32 2.46 15.90
CA HIS A 284 7.81 3.51 15.02
C HIS A 284 8.95 2.94 14.17
N GLU A 285 8.63 2.46 12.99
CA GLU A 285 9.58 2.06 11.95
C GLU A 285 9.80 3.26 11.04
N ARG A 286 10.63 4.21 11.50
CA ARG A 286 11.28 5.12 10.56
C ARG A 286 12.37 4.30 9.87
N PRO A 287 12.32 4.08 8.55
CA PRO A 287 13.45 3.44 7.87
C PRO A 287 14.70 4.28 8.18
N GLY A 288 15.75 3.62 8.67
CA GLY A 288 17.01 4.29 8.97
C GLY A 288 17.62 4.90 7.71
N ASP A 289 18.58 5.80 7.87
CA ASP A 289 19.22 6.49 6.74
C ASP A 289 19.81 5.49 5.72
N GLU A 290 20.31 4.34 6.20
CA GLU A 290 20.80 3.23 5.37
C GLU A 290 19.77 2.72 4.35
N PHE A 291 18.48 2.65 4.72
CA PHE A 291 17.43 2.22 3.80
C PHE A 291 17.25 3.24 2.67
N TRP A 292 17.23 4.53 3.00
CA TRP A 292 17.07 5.60 2.03
C TRP A 292 18.30 5.75 1.13
N ILE A 293 19.51 5.58 1.70
CA ILE A 293 20.76 5.54 0.94
C ILE A 293 20.75 4.37 -0.05
N ALA A 294 20.34 3.17 0.40
CA ALA A 294 20.23 2.01 -0.47
C ALA A 294 19.20 2.20 -1.59
N LEU A 295 18.05 2.81 -1.27
CA LEU A 295 17.02 3.15 -2.25
C LEU A 295 17.55 4.15 -3.29
N ALA A 296 18.21 5.23 -2.85
CA ALA A 296 18.80 6.24 -3.72
C ALA A 296 19.89 5.63 -4.63
N ALA A 297 20.74 4.76 -4.09
CA ALA A 297 21.74 4.02 -4.86
C ALA A 297 21.08 3.09 -5.91
N GLY A 298 19.97 2.44 -5.55
CA GLY A 298 19.21 1.56 -6.43
C GLY A 298 18.49 2.27 -7.57
N MET A 299 18.12 3.55 -7.40
CA MET A 299 17.45 4.36 -8.43
C MET A 299 18.36 4.75 -9.59
N GLN A 300 19.70 4.66 -9.44
CA GLN A 300 20.68 4.99 -10.47
C GLN A 300 20.44 6.38 -11.11
N LEU A 301 20.13 7.38 -10.27
CA LEU A 301 19.82 8.74 -10.72
C LEU A 301 21.02 9.36 -11.45
N SER A 302 20.76 10.08 -12.54
CA SER A 302 21.78 10.87 -13.21
C SER A 302 22.23 12.06 -12.36
N PRO A 303 23.42 12.64 -12.59
CA PRO A 303 23.85 13.84 -11.87
C PRO A 303 22.84 15.00 -11.95
N GLN A 304 22.20 15.17 -13.12
CA GLN A 304 21.15 16.17 -13.30
C GLN A 304 19.91 15.89 -12.44
N GLN A 305 19.46 14.62 -12.37
CA GLN A 305 18.34 14.24 -11.51
C GLN A 305 18.66 14.43 -10.03
N MET A 306 19.93 14.21 -9.63
CA MET A 306 20.38 14.48 -8.27
C MET A 306 20.30 15.98 -7.93
N GLU A 307 20.73 16.86 -8.82
CA GLU A 307 20.58 18.32 -8.66
C GLU A 307 19.11 18.74 -8.56
N GLU A 308 18.22 18.12 -9.35
CA GLU A 308 16.77 18.37 -9.27
C GLU A 308 16.19 17.91 -7.93
N VAL A 309 16.56 16.73 -7.45
CA VAL A 309 16.13 16.21 -6.13
C VAL A 309 16.63 17.12 -5.01
N GLU A 310 17.88 17.57 -5.06
CA GLU A 310 18.45 18.51 -4.07
C GLU A 310 17.70 19.86 -4.11
N SER A 311 17.39 20.37 -5.30
CA SER A 311 16.60 21.59 -5.45
C SER A 311 15.20 21.46 -4.85
N ILE A 312 14.53 20.31 -5.06
CA ILE A 312 13.22 20.02 -4.47
C ILE A 312 13.33 19.92 -2.94
N ALA A 313 14.36 19.25 -2.42
CA ALA A 313 14.59 19.12 -0.98
C ALA A 313 14.77 20.50 -0.31
N LEU A 314 15.57 21.38 -0.92
CA LEU A 314 15.76 22.76 -0.45
C LEU A 314 14.46 23.57 -0.50
N MET A 315 13.66 23.40 -1.56
CA MET A 315 12.36 24.07 -1.68
C MET A 315 11.39 23.59 -0.60
N TYR A 316 11.34 22.29 -0.35
CA TYR A 316 10.54 21.69 0.72
C TYR A 316 10.97 22.23 2.08
N GLU A 317 12.26 22.21 2.38
CA GLU A 317 12.79 22.68 3.66
C GLU A 317 12.46 24.16 3.90
N ARG A 318 12.60 24.99 2.86
CA ARG A 318 12.32 26.43 2.95
C ARG A 318 10.84 26.75 3.10
N SER A 319 9.96 25.99 2.44
CA SER A 319 8.54 26.32 2.35
C SER A 319 7.67 25.59 3.38
N VAL A 320 7.96 24.30 3.64
CA VAL A 320 7.10 23.42 4.45
C VAL A 320 7.52 23.39 5.92
N THR A 321 8.81 23.28 6.21
CA THR A 321 9.35 23.24 7.58
C THR A 321 8.80 24.36 8.49
N PRO A 322 8.79 25.65 8.09
CA PRO A 322 8.27 26.70 8.96
C PRO A 322 6.77 26.53 9.27
N MET A 323 5.98 26.03 8.32
CA MET A 323 4.54 25.79 8.52
C MET A 323 4.30 24.64 9.50
N LEU A 324 5.08 23.55 9.38
CA LEU A 324 5.02 22.42 10.31
C LEU A 324 5.41 22.84 11.73
N GLN A 325 6.47 23.64 11.88
CA GLN A 325 6.89 24.19 13.17
C GLN A 325 5.82 25.10 13.79
N GLU A 326 5.20 25.98 12.99
CA GLU A 326 4.10 26.84 13.44
C GLU A 326 2.91 26.00 13.92
N ARG A 327 2.49 25.00 13.13
CA ARG A 327 1.40 24.09 13.50
C ARG A 327 1.69 23.35 14.80
N ALA A 328 2.89 22.78 14.95
CA ALA A 328 3.29 22.05 16.15
C ALA A 328 3.24 22.95 17.40
N LYS A 329 3.74 24.19 17.27
CA LYS A 329 3.69 25.20 18.33
C LYS A 329 2.26 25.57 18.72
N LEU A 330 1.41 25.87 17.74
CA LEU A 330 0.00 26.24 17.97
C LEU A 330 -0.80 25.08 18.59
N SER A 331 -0.59 23.86 18.12
CA SER A 331 -1.22 22.65 18.67
C SER A 331 -0.84 22.42 20.14
N THR A 332 0.45 22.59 20.46
CA THR A 332 0.93 22.49 21.85
C THR A 332 0.32 23.57 22.74
N GLN A 333 0.26 24.81 22.25
CA GLN A 333 -0.38 25.92 22.96
C GLN A 333 -1.87 25.66 23.20
N LEU A 334 -2.62 25.28 22.17
CA LEU A 334 -4.04 24.95 22.27
C LEU A 334 -4.29 23.84 23.29
N SER A 335 -3.52 22.76 23.23
CA SER A 335 -3.62 21.64 24.18
C SER A 335 -3.38 22.10 25.62
N SER A 336 -2.37 22.96 25.85
CA SER A 336 -2.08 23.52 27.17
C SER A 336 -3.18 24.44 27.69
N THR A 337 -3.75 25.29 26.82
CA THR A 337 -4.83 26.22 27.19
C THR A 337 -6.13 25.47 27.48
N MET A 338 -6.47 24.45 26.69
CA MET A 338 -7.65 23.60 26.94
C MET A 338 -7.52 22.83 28.26
N ALA A 339 -6.32 22.33 28.58
CA ALA A 339 -6.07 21.68 29.87
C ALA A 339 -6.24 22.65 31.06
N ALA A 340 -5.82 23.91 30.90
CA ALA A 340 -6.03 24.95 31.90
C ALA A 340 -7.51 25.35 32.04
N ASP A 341 -8.25 25.50 30.94
CA ASP A 341 -9.69 25.82 30.93
C ASP A 341 -10.51 24.72 31.62
N ALA A 342 -10.17 23.44 31.40
CA ALA A 342 -10.83 22.32 32.06
C ALA A 342 -10.71 22.37 33.61
N LEU A 343 -9.60 22.92 34.13
CA LEU A 343 -9.38 23.08 35.58
C LEU A 343 -10.08 24.31 36.16
N GLN A 344 -10.36 25.33 35.34
CA GLN A 344 -10.92 26.61 35.76
C GLN A 344 -12.44 26.72 35.56
N SER A 345 -13.12 25.61 35.24
CA SER A 345 -14.56 25.54 34.94
C SER A 345 -15.48 26.02 36.09
N ALA A 346 -15.59 27.33 36.22
CA ALA A 346 -16.63 28.06 36.94
C ALA A 346 -16.94 29.35 36.15
N LEU A 347 -18.16 29.86 36.25
CA LEU A 347 -18.72 31.04 35.55
C LEU A 347 -18.02 32.38 35.95
N THR A 348 -16.69 32.42 35.95
CA THR A 348 -15.89 33.61 36.20
C THR A 348 -15.61 34.33 34.88
N ASN A 349 -15.38 35.64 34.95
CA ASN A 349 -14.94 36.42 33.80
C ASN A 349 -13.62 35.87 33.20
N GLU A 350 -12.78 35.24 34.02
CA GLU A 350 -11.55 34.55 33.59
C GLU A 350 -11.86 33.37 32.67
N GLY A 351 -12.89 32.58 32.95
CA GLY A 351 -13.32 31.48 32.08
C GLY A 351 -13.75 31.96 30.68
N LEU A 352 -14.42 33.12 30.59
CA LEU A 352 -14.76 33.71 29.28
C LEU A 352 -13.51 34.15 28.50
N THR A 353 -12.52 34.73 29.18
CA THR A 353 -11.25 35.11 28.53
C THR A 353 -10.45 33.90 28.04
N MET A 354 -10.45 32.81 28.81
CA MET A 354 -9.78 31.56 28.41
C MET A 354 -10.46 30.92 27.20
N ARG A 355 -11.80 30.89 27.16
CA ARG A 355 -12.55 30.40 25.99
C ARG A 355 -12.25 31.21 24.73
N ASN A 356 -12.24 32.55 24.82
CA ASN A 356 -11.86 33.39 23.69
C ASN A 356 -10.41 33.12 23.22
N ALA A 357 -9.48 32.85 24.14
CA ALA A 357 -8.11 32.49 23.79
C ALA A 357 -8.02 31.11 23.10
N VAL A 358 -8.83 30.14 23.53
CA VAL A 358 -8.96 28.83 22.87
C VAL A 358 -9.50 29.00 21.44
N ASP A 359 -10.54 29.82 21.26
CA ASP A 359 -11.11 30.10 19.94
C ASP A 359 -10.10 30.79 19.01
N GLU A 360 -9.34 31.78 19.52
CA GLU A 360 -8.30 32.45 18.74
C GLU A 360 -7.18 31.47 18.31
N LEU A 361 -6.69 30.64 19.24
CA LEU A 361 -5.68 29.62 18.95
C LEU A 361 -6.19 28.61 17.94
N THR A 362 -7.46 28.20 18.03
CA THR A 362 -8.11 27.29 17.09
C THR A 362 -8.14 27.90 15.68
N GLN A 363 -8.59 29.16 15.54
CA GLN A 363 -8.60 29.85 14.24
C GLN A 363 -7.20 30.05 13.66
N ARG A 364 -6.18 30.28 14.50
CA ARG A 364 -4.79 30.41 14.05
C ARG A 364 -4.23 29.08 13.58
N LEU A 365 -4.53 27.99 14.30
CA LEU A 365 -4.16 26.64 13.91
C LEU A 365 -4.81 26.25 12.59
N GLU A 366 -6.10 26.54 12.41
CA GLU A 366 -6.83 26.31 11.15
C GLU A 366 -6.16 27.04 9.98
N ARG A 367 -5.87 28.34 10.14
CA ARG A 367 -5.15 29.13 9.12
C ARG A 367 -3.75 28.59 8.83
N ALA A 368 -3.03 28.09 9.82
CA ALA A 368 -1.72 27.47 9.63
C ALA A 368 -1.83 26.17 8.82
N VAL A 369 -2.81 25.31 9.13
CA VAL A 369 -3.08 24.07 8.38
C VAL A 369 -3.48 24.35 6.94
N LEU A 370 -4.32 25.37 6.70
CA LEU A 370 -4.70 25.77 5.34
C LEU A 370 -3.51 26.27 4.52
N ARG A 371 -2.61 27.07 5.14
CA ARG A 371 -1.38 27.52 4.47
C ARG A 371 -0.42 26.36 4.19
N GLU A 372 -0.24 25.46 5.15
CA GLU A 372 0.54 24.24 4.97
C GLU A 372 0.01 23.44 3.76
N ARG A 373 -1.31 23.20 3.72
CA ARG A 373 -1.95 22.52 2.59
C ARG A 373 -1.72 23.23 1.26
N GLN A 374 -1.82 24.56 1.24
CA GLN A 374 -1.57 25.32 0.01
C GLN A 374 -0.13 25.15 -0.46
N VAL A 375 0.86 25.21 0.44
CA VAL A 375 2.27 24.98 0.10
C VAL A 375 2.49 23.57 -0.46
N TYR A 376 1.81 22.55 0.08
CA TYR A 376 1.87 21.20 -0.48
C TYR A 376 1.27 21.12 -1.89
N ILE A 377 0.14 21.79 -2.15
CA ILE A 377 -0.46 21.87 -3.49
C ILE A 377 0.48 22.57 -4.46
N ASP A 378 1.06 23.71 -4.06
CA ASP A 378 1.99 24.47 -4.89
C ASP A 378 3.25 23.65 -5.23
N LEU A 379 3.72 22.82 -4.29
CA LEU A 379 4.82 21.87 -4.50
C LEU A 379 4.43 20.70 -5.41
N GLU A 380 3.24 20.13 -5.23
CA GLU A 380 2.72 19.05 -6.07
C GLU A 380 2.58 19.52 -7.52
N ASP A 381 1.99 20.70 -7.74
CA ASP A 381 1.91 21.33 -9.05
C ASP A 381 3.32 21.53 -9.62
N PHE A 382 4.28 22.05 -8.84
CA PHE A 382 5.65 22.18 -9.32
C PHE A 382 6.25 20.86 -9.80
N LEU A 383 6.01 19.75 -9.09
CA LEU A 383 6.52 18.42 -9.45
C LEU A 383 5.80 17.84 -10.68
N CYS A 384 4.49 18.03 -10.79
CA CYS A 384 3.69 17.54 -11.91
C CYS A 384 3.94 18.30 -13.22
N TRP A 385 4.41 19.54 -13.19
CA TRP A 385 4.72 20.32 -14.39
C TRP A 385 6.15 20.10 -14.92
N ARG A 386 7.04 19.46 -14.13
CA ARG A 386 8.43 19.20 -14.51
C ARG A 386 8.71 17.76 -14.96
N LEU A 387 7.81 16.82 -14.65
CA LEU A 387 7.85 15.43 -15.12
C LEU A 387 6.96 15.25 -16.35
#